data_AF-A0A4R3L3W3-F1
#
_entry.id   AF-A0A4R3L3W3-F1
#
_cell.length_a   1.000
_cell.length_b   1.000
_cell.length_c   1.000
_cell.angle_alpha   90.00
_cell.angle_beta   90.00
_cell.angle_gamma   90.00
#
_symmetry.space_group_name_H-M   'P 1'
#
loop_
_entity.id
_entity.type
_entity.pdbx_description
1 polymer ?
#
loop_
_entity_poly.entity_id
_entity_poly.type
_entity_poly.pdbx_seq_one_letter_code
_entity_poly.pdbx_strand_id
1 'polypeptide(L)'
;MSMHKIPEKDWNIDFPESMIQIIQSVALEEIALAHLINAEADKIKAFVGRNFNFPTHPSSKEVVHFNRSIGQLIDTVLMKEWLLLKKLETVLRVKEHGEFEEE
;
A
#
# COMPACT_ATOMS: atom_id res chain seq x y z
N MET A 1 41.72 12.07 -12.88
CA MET A 1 40.43 11.84 -12.21
C MET A 1 39.39 11.57 -13.28
N SER A 2 38.89 10.34 -13.39
CA SER A 2 37.86 9.98 -14.38
C SER A 2 36.50 10.48 -13.86
N MET A 3 35.92 11.45 -14.55
CA MET A 3 34.59 11.96 -14.24
C MET A 3 33.57 10.88 -14.63
N HIS A 4 32.89 10.29 -13.64
CA HIS A 4 31.73 9.43 -13.91
C HIS A 4 30.67 10.28 -14.61
N LYS A 5 30.46 10.01 -15.91
CA LYS A 5 29.33 10.59 -16.65
C LYS A 5 28.07 9.91 -16.14
N ILE A 6 27.19 10.69 -15.50
CA ILE A 6 25.82 10.26 -15.21
C ILE A 6 25.20 9.92 -16.58
N PRO A 7 24.64 8.71 -16.76
CA PRO A 7 24.02 8.36 -18.03
C PRO A 7 22.87 9.32 -18.28
N GLU A 8 22.90 10.02 -19.42
CA GLU A 8 21.78 10.79 -19.93
C GLU A 8 20.67 9.79 -20.25
N LYS A 9 19.76 9.60 -19.30
CA LYS A 9 18.54 8.85 -19.53
C LYS A 9 17.61 9.77 -20.30
N ASP A 10 17.47 9.51 -21.59
CA ASP A 10 16.40 10.09 -22.40
C ASP A 10 15.08 9.65 -21.77
N TRP A 11 14.45 10.57 -21.03
CA TRP A 11 13.10 10.38 -20.51
C TRP A 11 12.10 10.65 -21.64
N ASN A 12 12.22 9.90 -22.73
CA ASN A 12 11.17 9.85 -23.75
C ASN A 12 10.05 8.96 -23.20
N ILE A 13 9.38 9.43 -22.14
CA ILE A 13 8.33 8.69 -21.47
C ILE A 13 7.02 9.06 -22.15
N ASP A 14 6.46 8.10 -22.89
CA ASP A 14 5.13 8.24 -23.45
C ASP A 14 4.09 8.36 -22.32
N PHE A 15 3.14 9.28 -22.45
CA PHE A 15 2.16 9.56 -21.39
C PHE A 15 1.28 8.33 -21.06
N PRO A 16 0.74 7.60 -22.07
CA PRO A 16 0.12 6.28 -21.87
C PRO A 16 1.00 5.29 -21.11
N GLU A 17 2.29 5.19 -21.43
CA GLU A 17 3.20 4.24 -20.80
C GLU A 17 3.46 4.60 -19.32
N SER A 18 3.57 5.89 -19.01
CA SER A 18 3.65 6.39 -17.62
C SER A 18 2.42 6.02 -16.80
N MET A 19 1.22 6.17 -17.38
CA MET A 19 -0.04 5.82 -16.69
C MET A 19 -0.10 4.32 -16.38
N ILE A 20 0.27 3.48 -17.35
CA ILE A 20 0.31 2.03 -17.17
C ILE A 20 1.28 1.65 -16.04
N GLN A 21 2.47 2.27 -16.00
CA GLN A 21 3.44 2.04 -14.93
C GLN A 21 2.91 2.44 -13.55
N ILE A 22 2.15 3.54 -13.44
CA ILE A 22 1.59 3.95 -12.14
C ILE A 22 0.46 3.01 -11.71
N ILE A 23 -0.42 2.59 -12.62
CA ILE A 23 -1.48 1.61 -12.32
C ILE A 23 -0.84 0.28 -11.90
N GLN A 24 0.21 -0.17 -12.58
CA GLN A 24 0.97 -1.35 -12.18
C GLN A 24 1.60 -1.18 -10.79
N SER A 25 2.17 -0.02 -10.48
CA SER A 25 2.70 0.28 -9.15
C SER A 25 1.62 0.22 -8.08
N VAL A 26 0.41 0.75 -8.33
CA VAL A 26 -0.72 0.65 -7.39
C VAL A 26 -1.13 -0.81 -7.21
N ALA A 27 -1.27 -1.57 -8.30
CA ALA A 27 -1.61 -3.00 -8.22
C ALA A 27 -0.59 -3.82 -7.43
N LEU A 28 0.70 -3.51 -7.55
CA LEU A 28 1.77 -4.15 -6.76
C LEU A 28 1.68 -3.78 -5.27
N GLU A 29 1.38 -2.51 -4.96
CA GLU A 29 1.15 -2.07 -3.57
C GLU A 29 -0.07 -2.76 -2.95
N GLU A 30 -1.17 -2.93 -3.70
CA GLU A 30 -2.37 -3.66 -3.29
C GLU A 30 -2.08 -5.13 -2.97
N ILE A 31 -1.33 -5.82 -3.83
CA ILE A 31 -0.92 -7.20 -3.59
C ILE A 31 -0.09 -7.29 -2.31
N ALA A 32 0.85 -6.37 -2.12
CA ALA A 32 1.68 -6.33 -0.91
C ALA A 32 0.85 -6.08 0.37
N LEU A 33 -0.14 -5.18 0.31
CA LEU A 33 -1.07 -4.93 1.41
C LEU A 33 -1.91 -6.17 1.73
N ALA A 34 -2.43 -6.87 0.72
CA ALA A 34 -3.19 -8.11 0.91
C ALA A 34 -2.36 -9.19 1.62
N HIS A 35 -1.09 -9.36 1.24
CA HIS A 35 -0.17 -10.27 1.93
C HIS A 35 0.09 -9.86 3.38
N LEU A 36 0.26 -8.57 3.64
CA LEU A 36 0.45 -8.06 5.00
C LEU A 36 -0.78 -8.32 5.88
N ILE A 37 -1.98 -8.02 5.37
CA ILE A 37 -3.25 -8.25 6.06
C ILE A 37 -3.41 -9.75 6.38
N ASN A 38 -3.10 -10.63 5.43
CA ASN A 38 -3.14 -12.08 5.66
C ASN A 38 -2.16 -12.52 6.74
N ALA A 39 -0.92 -12.01 6.72
CA ALA A 39 0.08 -12.32 7.75
C ALA A 39 -0.37 -11.87 9.15
N GLU A 40 -0.99 -10.70 9.26
CA GLU A 40 -1.56 -10.21 10.53
C GLU A 40 -2.79 -11.03 10.96
N ALA A 41 -3.64 -11.42 10.02
CA ALA A 41 -4.78 -12.31 10.31
C ALA A 41 -4.32 -13.65 10.89
N ASP A 42 -3.20 -14.20 10.42
CA ASP A 42 -2.64 -15.44 10.95
C ASP A 42 -2.05 -15.26 12.36
N LYS A 43 -1.45 -14.11 12.66
CA LYS A 43 -1.04 -13.76 14.04
C LYS A 43 -2.24 -13.64 14.98
N ILE A 44 -3.33 -13.04 14.52
CA ILE A 44 -4.60 -12.93 15.28
C ILE A 44 -5.14 -14.33 15.58
N LYS A 45 -5.19 -15.22 14.59
CA LYS A 45 -5.62 -16.62 14.80
C LYS A 45 -4.70 -17.35 15.78
N ALA A 46 -3.38 -17.14 15.71
CA ALA A 46 -2.44 -17.74 16.64
C ALA A 46 -2.63 -17.23 18.09
N PHE A 47 -2.92 -15.93 18.26
CA PHE A 47 -3.18 -15.32 19.56
C PHE A 47 -4.50 -15.80 20.18
N VAL A 48 -5.59 -15.81 19.40
CA VAL A 48 -6.92 -16.23 19.84
C VAL A 48 -7.02 -17.75 20.01
N GLY A 49 -6.28 -18.49 19.18
CA GLY A 49 -6.31 -19.95 19.11
C GLY A 49 -7.62 -20.52 18.56
N ARG A 50 -7.76 -21.85 18.65
CA ARG A 50 -8.96 -22.55 18.17
C ARG A 50 -10.08 -22.40 19.19
N ASN A 51 -11.27 -21.96 18.76
CA ASN A 51 -12.44 -21.75 19.61
C ASN A 51 -12.20 -20.74 20.75
N PHE A 52 -11.41 -19.68 20.53
CA PHE A 52 -11.12 -18.63 21.53
C PHE A 52 -10.48 -19.18 22.82
N ASN A 53 -9.64 -20.21 22.68
CA ASN A 53 -9.01 -20.88 23.82
C ASN A 53 -7.75 -20.17 24.34
N PHE A 54 -7.26 -19.14 23.64
CA PHE A 54 -6.09 -18.33 24.00
C PHE A 54 -4.90 -19.19 24.50
N PRO A 55 -4.16 -19.85 23.60
CA PRO A 55 -3.19 -20.88 23.95
C PRO A 55 -2.04 -20.40 24.84
N THR A 56 -1.74 -19.10 24.83
CA THR A 56 -0.70 -18.47 25.66
C THR A 56 -1.20 -18.00 27.02
N HIS A 57 -2.49 -18.20 27.34
CA HIS A 57 -3.13 -17.72 28.57
C HIS A 57 -2.82 -16.23 28.89
N PRO A 58 -3.09 -15.29 27.94
CA PRO A 58 -2.83 -13.88 28.14
C PRO A 58 -3.72 -13.32 29.24
N SER A 59 -3.18 -12.36 29.98
CA SER A 59 -3.93 -11.54 30.92
C SER A 59 -4.96 -10.66 30.18
N SER A 60 -6.01 -10.23 30.89
CA SER A 60 -7.02 -9.33 30.33
C SER A 60 -6.42 -8.03 29.78
N LYS A 61 -5.32 -7.54 30.37
CA LYS A 61 -4.59 -6.36 29.90
C LYS A 61 -3.93 -6.60 28.54
N GLU A 62 -3.32 -7.77 28.35
CA GLU A 62 -2.69 -8.16 27.08
C GLU A 62 -3.73 -8.33 25.98
N VAL A 63 -4.90 -8.91 26.29
CA VAL A 63 -6.00 -9.03 25.32
C VAL A 63 -6.49 -7.65 24.86
N VAL A 64 -6.68 -6.70 25.79
CA VAL A 64 -7.09 -5.32 25.44
C VAL A 64 -6.01 -4.60 24.63
N HIS A 65 -4.74 -4.77 25.01
CA HIS A 65 -3.62 -4.18 24.28
C HIS A 65 -3.51 -4.74 22.85
N PHE A 66 -3.67 -6.04 22.70
CA PHE A 66 -3.67 -6.72 21.40
C PHE A 66 -4.82 -6.22 20.52
N ASN A 67 -6.04 -6.13 21.06
CA ASN A 67 -7.20 -5.62 20.33
C ASN A 67 -6.99 -4.16 19.88
N ARG A 68 -6.45 -3.31 20.76
CA ARG A 68 -6.10 -1.93 20.40
C ARG A 68 -5.06 -1.88 19.27
N SER A 69 -4.07 -2.76 19.29
CA SER A 69 -3.04 -2.84 18.25
C SER A 69 -3.63 -3.24 16.89
N ILE A 70 -4.60 -4.16 16.87
CA ILE A 70 -5.36 -4.48 15.65
C ILE A 70 -6.14 -3.26 15.15
N GLY A 71 -6.78 -2.51 16.04
CA GLY A 71 -7.47 -1.28 15.67
C GLY A 71 -6.54 -0.28 14.97
N GLN A 72 -5.35 -0.06 15.53
CA GLN A 72 -4.33 0.81 14.92
C GLN A 72 -3.84 0.29 13.56
N LEU A 73 -3.73 -1.03 13.41
CA LEU A 73 -3.39 -1.64 12.12
C LEU A 73 -4.48 -1.36 11.08
N ILE A 74 -5.75 -1.54 11.43
CA ILE A 74 -6.89 -1.24 10.54
C ILE A 74 -6.87 0.24 10.14
N ASP A 75 -6.68 1.15 11.08
CA ASP A 75 -6.58 2.59 10.78
C ASP A 75 -5.45 2.90 9.80
N THR A 76 -4.30 2.23 9.98
CA THR A 76 -3.13 2.39 9.09
C THR A 76 -3.40 1.85 7.69
N VAL A 77 -4.06 0.69 7.58
CA VAL A 77 -4.46 0.11 6.30
C VAL A 77 -5.43 1.04 5.58
N LEU A 78 -6.46 1.55 6.27
CA LEU A 78 -7.41 2.51 5.70
C LEU A 78 -6.73 3.77 5.17
N MET A 79 -5.73 4.29 5.88
CA MET A 79 -4.94 5.42 5.42
C MET A 79 -4.14 5.08 4.14
N LYS A 80 -3.58 3.86 4.06
CA LYS A 80 -2.85 3.41 2.86
C LYS A 80 -3.77 3.24 1.65
N GLU A 81 -4.94 2.63 1.82
CA GLU A 81 -5.99 2.52 0.79
C GLU A 81 -6.38 3.90 0.25
N TRP A 82 -6.58 4.88 1.16
CA TRP A 82 -6.90 6.24 0.76
C TRP A 82 -5.76 6.91 -0.04
N LEU A 83 -4.50 6.70 0.36
CA LEU A 83 -3.35 7.21 -0.40
C LEU A 83 -3.24 6.58 -1.79
N LEU A 84 -3.52 5.28 -1.93
CA LEU A 84 -3.53 4.59 -3.22
C LEU A 84 -4.64 5.12 -4.13
N LEU A 85 -5.84 5.33 -3.58
CA LEU A 85 -6.93 6.00 -4.29
C LEU A 85 -6.53 7.41 -4.76
N LYS A 86 -5.87 8.20 -3.91
CA LYS A 86 -5.40 9.54 -4.28
C LYS A 86 -4.34 9.51 -5.37
N LYS A 87 -3.41 8.56 -5.33
CA LYS A 87 -2.43 8.36 -6.41
C LYS A 87 -3.13 8.07 -7.74
N LEU A 88 -4.16 7.25 -7.74
CA LEU A 88 -4.96 6.96 -8.94
C LEU A 88 -5.75 8.19 -9.43
N GLU A 89 -6.41 8.92 -8.53
CA GLU A 89 -7.10 10.18 -8.87
C GLU A 89 -6.16 11.21 -9.50
N THR A 90 -4.94 11.36 -8.98
CA THR A 90 -3.94 12.29 -9.53
C THR A 90 -3.59 11.91 -10.97
N VAL A 91 -3.36 10.62 -11.25
CA VAL A 91 -3.06 10.16 -12.62
C VAL A 91 -4.21 10.46 -13.58
N LEU A 92 -5.46 10.20 -13.14
CA LEU A 92 -6.64 10.46 -13.97
C LEU A 92 -6.83 11.95 -14.29
N ARG A 93 -6.57 12.84 -13.32
CA ARG A 93 -6.68 14.30 -13.54
C ARG A 93 -5.63 14.83 -14.53
N VAL A 94 -4.42 14.28 -14.53
CA VAL A 94 -3.37 14.70 -15.48
C VAL A 94 -3.79 14.38 -16.92
N LYS A 95 -4.52 13.29 -17.15
CA LYS A 95 -5.07 12.96 -18.48
C LYS A 95 -6.04 14.05 -18.97
N GLU A 96 -6.91 14.57 -18.09
CA GLU A 96 -7.90 15.59 -18.46
C GLU A 96 -7.30 16.95 -18.80
N HIS A 97 -6.09 17.27 -18.30
CA HIS A 97 -5.43 18.56 -18.56
C HIS A 97 -4.41 18.52 -19.71
N GLY A 98 -4.07 17.32 -20.22
CA GLY A 98 -3.18 17.14 -21.37
C GLY A 98 -3.86 17.30 -22.73
N GLU A 99 -5.19 17.46 -22.78
CA GLU A 99 -5.98 17.60 -24.01
C GLU A 99 -6.25 19.08 -24.41
N PHE A 100 -5.68 20.07 -23.71
CA PHE A 100 -5.97 21.51 -23.92
C PHE A 100 -4.81 22.35 -24.51
N GLU A 101 -3.71 21.75 -24.98
CA GLU A 101 -2.60 22.48 -25.62
C GLU A 101 -2.39 22.14 -27.12
N GLU A 102 -3.43 21.66 -27.81
CA GLU A 102 -3.47 21.61 -29.27
C GLU A 102 -4.65 22.44 -29.81
N GLU A 103 -4.57 23.77 -29.73
CA GLU A 103 -5.35 24.70 -30.56
C GLU A 103 -4.49 25.89 -31.00
#